data_AF-A0AAW6NK77-F1
#
_entry.id   AF-A0AAW6NK77-F1
#
_cell.length_a   1.000
_cell.length_b   1.000
_cell.length_c   1.000
_cell.angle_alpha   90.00
_cell.angle_beta   90.00
_cell.angle_gamma   90.00
#
_symmetry.space_group_name_H-M   'P 1'
#
loop_
_entity.id
_entity.type
_entity.pdbx_description
1 polymer ?
#
loop_
_entity_poly.entity_id
_entity_poly.type
_entity_poly.pdbx_seq_one_letter_code
_entity_poly.pdbx_strand_id
1 'polypeptide(L)'
;LRRAPAVLAVMDYPQLKSISDAEVRQPISAAGKSVPLYALVNKFDQKDRNSDDEEQVRAMISGTLMKGNISPGQIYPVSSMWAYLANRARYEMNVHGRLPDHQDQRWVQDFAEAALGRRWRTADLDDIDHIRHAADLLWEDSLFEQPIRKLIYAAYANASLFALRSASHKLLNYAQNAREYLDFRHQGLTVAFDELELNIARLEEDMTMLRQRQSVVSDEVQHEVEEALNATDAFLLRQKDELHQALGDIFSRPSILDLAGCEPSSLREDDADAIQQLVLDDEGHAQIVLSKIRSSCEQIMLNAQSRIGRELALRFDQLESTLAR
;
A
#
# COMPACT_ATOMS: atom_id res chain seq x y z
N LEU A 1 -5.74 -11.45 37.36
CA LEU A 1 -4.43 -11.71 38.02
C LEU A 1 -3.22 -11.41 37.13
N ARG A 2 -3.18 -11.81 35.84
CA ARG A 2 -2.02 -11.57 34.94
C ARG A 2 -1.59 -10.10 34.68
N ARG A 3 -2.35 -9.11 35.15
CA ARG A 3 -2.03 -7.68 35.04
C ARG A 3 -1.87 -7.00 36.42
N ALA A 4 -1.88 -7.77 37.50
CA ALA A 4 -1.67 -7.23 38.84
C ALA A 4 -0.17 -6.96 39.05
N PRO A 5 0.20 -5.83 39.69
CA PRO A 5 1.60 -5.49 39.94
C PRO A 5 2.26 -6.38 41.01
N ALA A 6 1.44 -6.95 41.90
CA ALA A 6 1.81 -7.98 42.87
C ALA A 6 0.56 -8.78 43.26
N VAL A 7 0.75 -10.00 43.75
CA VAL A 7 -0.31 -10.80 44.37
C VAL A 7 0.04 -11.01 45.84
N LEU A 8 -0.94 -10.80 46.72
CA LEU A 8 -0.82 -11.00 48.16
C LEU A 8 -1.74 -12.14 48.58
N ALA A 9 -1.16 -13.24 49.05
CA ALA A 9 -1.90 -14.34 49.66
C ALA A 9 -1.98 -14.13 51.17
N VAL A 10 -3.18 -14.18 51.76
CA VAL A 10 -3.36 -14.07 53.21
C VAL A 10 -3.79 -15.42 53.74
N MET A 11 -3.09 -15.92 54.76
CA MET A 11 -3.31 -17.23 55.37
C MET A 11 -3.35 -17.08 56.88
N ASP A 12 -4.20 -17.83 57.56
CA ASP A 12 -4.29 -17.78 59.01
C ASP A 12 -3.31 -18.76 59.67
N TYR A 13 -2.48 -18.27 60.59
CA TYR A 13 -1.48 -19.06 61.31
C TYR A 13 -2.04 -20.35 61.95
N PRO A 14 -3.14 -20.32 62.72
CA PRO A 14 -3.68 -21.52 63.37
C PRO A 14 -4.21 -22.57 62.38
N GLN A 15 -4.55 -22.14 61.16
CA GLN A 15 -5.15 -22.99 60.14
C GLN A 15 -4.15 -23.50 59.12
N LEU A 16 -2.86 -23.09 59.18
CA LEU A 16 -1.85 -23.46 58.19
C LEU A 16 -1.74 -24.96 57.93
N LYS A 17 -1.90 -25.80 58.96
CA LYS A 17 -1.82 -27.27 58.86
C LYS A 17 -3.10 -27.92 58.30
N SER A 18 -4.20 -27.16 58.27
CA SER A 18 -5.52 -27.63 57.80
C SER A 18 -5.86 -27.12 56.39
N ILE A 19 -5.08 -26.20 55.84
CA ILE A 19 -5.30 -25.67 54.49
C ILE A 19 -4.92 -26.74 53.48
N SER A 20 -5.83 -27.02 52.55
CA SER A 20 -5.57 -27.99 51.49
C SER A 20 -4.57 -27.42 50.46
N ASP A 21 -3.63 -28.26 50.06
CA ASP A 21 -2.63 -27.97 49.02
C ASP A 21 -3.24 -27.43 47.71
N ALA A 22 -4.51 -27.76 47.41
CA ALA A 22 -5.18 -27.41 46.16
C ALA A 22 -5.74 -25.97 46.18
N GLU A 23 -6.33 -25.53 47.30
CA GLU A 23 -6.98 -24.22 47.42
C GLU A 23 -5.98 -23.06 47.28
N VAL A 24 -4.76 -23.26 47.74
CA VAL A 24 -3.70 -22.25 47.69
C VAL A 24 -3.09 -22.13 46.30
N ARG A 25 -3.11 -23.21 45.50
CA ARG A 25 -2.48 -23.26 44.17
C ARG A 25 -3.32 -22.64 43.06
N GLN A 26 -4.64 -22.63 43.19
CA GLN A 26 -5.56 -22.18 42.15
C GLN A 26 -5.36 -20.70 41.76
N PRO A 27 -5.22 -19.76 42.72
CA PRO A 27 -4.96 -18.35 42.42
C PRO A 27 -3.54 -18.11 41.86
N ILE A 28 -2.56 -18.88 42.34
CA ILE A 28 -1.14 -18.74 42.00
C ILE A 28 -0.87 -19.21 40.56
N SER A 29 -1.49 -20.33 40.17
CA SER A 29 -1.39 -20.86 38.81
C SER A 29 -2.04 -19.92 37.79
N ALA A 30 -3.07 -19.17 38.20
CA ALA A 30 -3.75 -18.17 37.39
C ALA A 30 -2.96 -16.85 37.23
N ALA A 31 -2.11 -16.49 38.20
CA ALA A 31 -1.30 -15.27 38.16
C ALA A 31 -0.08 -15.35 37.21
N GLY A 32 0.39 -16.57 36.91
CA GLY A 32 1.55 -16.80 36.05
C GLY A 32 2.88 -16.54 36.76
N LYS A 33 3.94 -17.29 36.40
CA LYS A 33 5.26 -17.26 37.05
C LYS A 33 5.97 -15.89 37.04
N SER A 34 5.46 -14.92 36.27
CA SER A 34 6.09 -13.61 36.06
C SER A 34 5.60 -12.53 37.03
N VAL A 35 4.54 -12.76 37.82
CA VAL A 35 4.03 -11.78 38.79
C VAL A 35 4.61 -12.07 40.18
N PRO A 36 5.23 -11.08 40.87
CA PRO A 36 5.77 -11.30 42.20
C PRO A 36 4.65 -11.63 43.20
N LEU A 37 4.83 -12.73 43.92
CA LEU A 37 3.87 -13.27 44.89
C LEU A 37 4.42 -13.11 46.30
N TYR A 38 3.57 -12.60 47.20
CA TYR A 38 3.88 -12.41 48.61
C TYR A 38 2.83 -13.12 49.46
N ALA A 39 3.24 -13.61 50.62
CA ALA A 39 2.33 -14.26 51.56
C ALA A 39 2.37 -13.55 52.92
N LEU A 40 1.18 -13.23 53.45
CA LEU A 40 0.98 -12.81 54.83
C LEU A 40 0.39 -13.97 55.61
N VAL A 41 1.08 -14.35 56.68
CA VAL A 41 0.59 -15.32 57.65
C VAL A 41 0.02 -14.53 58.82
N ASN A 42 -1.28 -14.32 58.78
CA ASN A 42 -2.01 -13.53 59.76
C ASN A 42 -2.25 -14.31 61.07
N LYS A 43 -2.64 -13.59 62.12
CA LYS A 43 -2.94 -14.13 63.46
C LYS A 43 -1.72 -14.75 64.15
N PHE A 44 -0.53 -14.24 63.85
CA PHE A 44 0.71 -14.74 64.48
C PHE A 44 0.77 -14.43 65.99
N ASP A 45 -0.08 -13.53 66.48
CA ASP A 45 -0.32 -13.29 67.92
C ASP A 45 -0.87 -14.51 68.67
N GLN A 46 -1.46 -15.47 67.96
CA GLN A 46 -2.06 -16.68 68.54
C GLN A 46 -1.04 -17.83 68.67
N LYS A 47 0.25 -17.54 68.56
CA LYS A 47 1.31 -18.54 68.75
C LYS A 47 1.45 -18.88 70.24
N ASP A 48 1.56 -20.16 70.53
CA ASP A 48 1.89 -20.66 71.86
C ASP A 48 3.41 -20.80 72.02
N ARG A 49 3.89 -21.04 73.25
CA ARG A 49 5.34 -21.26 73.51
C ARG A 49 5.93 -22.49 72.81
N ASN A 50 5.08 -23.38 72.31
CA ASN A 50 5.46 -24.59 71.58
C ASN A 50 5.18 -24.48 70.07
N SER A 51 4.82 -23.28 69.60
CA SER A 51 4.48 -23.01 68.21
C SER A 51 5.72 -22.69 67.38
N ASP A 52 5.62 -22.90 66.06
CA ASP A 52 6.72 -22.70 65.12
C ASP A 52 7.17 -21.23 65.08
N ASP A 53 8.48 -20.99 65.10
CA ASP A 53 9.07 -19.65 65.01
C ASP A 53 8.92 -19.05 63.60
N GLU A 54 9.14 -17.73 63.47
CA GLU A 54 9.02 -17.01 62.18
C GLU A 54 9.80 -17.68 61.03
N GLU A 55 11.03 -18.11 61.29
CA GLU A 55 11.87 -18.78 60.28
C GLU A 55 11.32 -20.16 59.89
N GLN A 56 10.79 -20.90 60.86
CA GLN A 56 10.20 -22.23 60.64
C GLN A 56 8.89 -22.12 59.84
N VAL A 57 8.06 -21.10 60.12
CA VAL A 57 6.83 -20.81 59.36
C VAL A 57 7.16 -20.42 57.92
N ARG A 58 8.17 -19.57 57.71
CA ARG A 58 8.64 -19.20 56.37
C ARG A 58 9.13 -20.42 55.59
N ALA A 59 9.90 -21.30 56.23
CA ALA A 59 10.41 -22.53 55.61
C ALA A 59 9.27 -23.51 55.28
N MET A 60 8.32 -23.72 56.20
CA MET A 60 7.17 -24.60 56.01
C MET A 60 6.29 -24.14 54.85
N ILE A 61 5.99 -22.85 54.76
CA ILE A 61 5.13 -22.33 53.69
C ILE A 61 5.87 -22.34 52.34
N SER A 62 7.14 -21.94 52.32
CA SER A 62 7.94 -21.97 51.10
C SER A 62 8.11 -23.40 50.57
N GLY A 63 8.45 -24.36 51.44
CA GLY A 63 8.74 -25.75 51.06
C GLY A 63 7.50 -26.62 50.84
N THR A 64 6.55 -26.61 51.77
CA THR A 64 5.44 -27.57 51.79
C THR A 64 4.21 -27.06 51.03
N LEU A 65 3.71 -25.88 51.39
CA LEU A 65 2.50 -25.32 50.78
C LEU A 65 2.74 -24.77 49.37
N MET A 66 3.85 -24.05 49.19
CA MET A 66 4.16 -23.33 47.96
C MET A 66 5.21 -24.02 47.07
N LYS A 67 5.80 -25.15 47.52
CA LYS A 67 6.78 -25.97 46.76
C LYS A 67 7.89 -25.18 46.06
N GLY A 68 8.37 -24.11 46.69
CA GLY A 68 9.44 -23.25 46.16
C GLY A 68 8.97 -22.15 45.19
N ASN A 69 7.66 -22.01 44.95
CA ASN A 69 7.12 -20.93 44.12
C ASN A 69 7.21 -19.54 44.78
N ILE A 70 7.43 -19.48 46.10
CA ILE A 70 7.65 -18.26 46.87
C ILE A 70 8.95 -18.41 47.65
N SER A 71 9.81 -17.38 47.60
CA SER A 71 11.02 -17.35 48.42
C SER A 71 10.69 -17.09 49.89
N PRO A 72 11.39 -17.69 50.86
CA PRO A 72 11.15 -17.46 52.29
C PRO A 72 11.14 -15.99 52.70
N GLY A 73 11.94 -15.15 52.03
CA GLY A 73 11.99 -13.70 52.28
C GLY A 73 10.77 -12.89 51.77
N GLN A 74 9.81 -13.54 51.11
CA GLN A 74 8.55 -12.93 50.64
C GLN A 74 7.33 -13.41 51.46
N ILE A 75 7.59 -14.16 52.54
CA ILE A 75 6.59 -14.68 53.47
C ILE A 75 6.75 -13.93 54.78
N TYR A 76 5.67 -13.28 55.23
CA TYR A 76 5.69 -12.44 56.42
C TYR A 76 4.65 -12.95 57.42
N PRO A 77 5.07 -13.53 58.55
CA PRO A 77 4.19 -13.70 59.69
C PRO A 77 3.89 -12.34 60.29
N VAL A 78 2.60 -12.07 60.48
CA VAL A 78 2.09 -10.79 60.95
C VAL A 78 0.88 -10.98 61.86
N SER A 79 0.66 -9.99 62.73
CA SER A 79 -0.64 -9.81 63.37
C SER A 79 -1.31 -8.55 62.85
N SER A 80 -2.33 -8.74 62.01
CA SER A 80 -3.11 -7.59 61.50
C SER A 80 -3.90 -6.90 62.60
N MET A 81 -4.28 -7.64 63.65
CA MET A 81 -5.01 -7.08 64.80
C MET A 81 -4.10 -6.17 65.63
N TRP A 82 -2.92 -6.63 66.02
CA TRP A 82 -1.96 -5.80 66.76
C TRP A 82 -1.51 -4.60 65.94
N ALA A 83 -1.23 -4.79 64.64
CA ALA A 83 -0.89 -3.70 63.74
C ALA A 83 -2.00 -2.63 63.67
N TYR A 84 -3.26 -3.05 63.61
CA TYR A 84 -4.42 -2.15 63.62
C TYR A 84 -4.54 -1.38 64.93
N LEU A 85 -4.50 -2.09 66.07
CA LEU A 85 -4.63 -1.50 67.41
C LEU A 85 -3.50 -0.50 67.69
N ALA A 86 -2.25 -0.88 67.39
CA ALA A 86 -1.07 -0.03 67.53
C ALA A 86 -1.18 1.23 66.67
N ASN A 87 -1.51 1.11 65.38
CA ASN A 87 -1.66 2.28 64.50
C ASN A 87 -2.80 3.19 64.94
N ARG A 88 -3.91 2.62 65.40
CA ARG A 88 -5.04 3.40 65.90
C ARG A 88 -4.68 4.15 67.17
N ALA A 89 -4.02 3.50 68.12
CA ALA A 89 -3.51 4.15 69.34
C ALA A 89 -2.53 5.29 68.99
N ARG A 90 -1.55 5.05 68.12
CA ARG A 90 -0.59 6.07 67.67
C ARG A 90 -1.28 7.26 66.99
N TYR A 91 -2.29 7.02 66.17
CA TYR A 91 -3.07 8.07 65.54
C TYR A 91 -3.80 8.95 66.57
N GLU A 92 -4.52 8.33 67.51
CA GLU A 92 -5.24 9.05 68.57
C GLU A 92 -4.27 9.83 69.49
N MET A 93 -3.11 9.25 69.81
CA MET A 93 -2.04 9.95 70.54
C MET A 93 -1.55 11.19 69.78
N ASN A 94 -1.33 11.07 68.47
CA ASN A 94 -0.79 12.17 67.67
C ASN A 94 -1.80 13.29 67.42
N VAL A 95 -3.10 12.95 67.28
CA VAL A 95 -4.15 13.92 66.94
C VAL A 95 -4.81 14.52 68.18
N HIS A 96 -5.11 13.68 69.19
CA HIS A 96 -5.91 14.06 70.35
C HIS A 96 -5.11 14.05 71.66
N GLY A 97 -3.88 13.54 71.66
CA GLY A 97 -2.98 13.54 72.82
C GLY A 97 -3.35 12.53 73.91
N ARG A 98 -4.44 11.78 73.76
CA ARG A 98 -4.92 10.78 74.74
C ARG A 98 -5.80 9.74 74.06
N LEU A 99 -5.98 8.59 74.70
CA LEU A 99 -6.87 7.54 74.20
C LEU A 99 -8.33 7.95 74.47
N PRO A 100 -9.27 7.54 73.61
CA PRO A 100 -10.69 7.63 73.91
C PRO A 100 -11.05 6.81 75.16
N ASP A 101 -12.21 7.11 75.76
CA ASP A 101 -12.68 6.32 76.90
C ASP A 101 -12.97 4.87 76.49
N HIS A 102 -12.42 3.92 77.24
CA HIS A 102 -12.63 2.48 77.09
C HIS A 102 -14.10 2.05 77.16
N GLN A 103 -14.96 2.81 77.84
CA GLN A 103 -16.40 2.53 77.91
C GLN A 103 -17.14 2.91 76.61
N ASP A 104 -16.70 3.98 75.95
CA ASP A 104 -17.27 4.45 74.69
C ASP A 104 -16.70 3.67 73.49
N GLN A 105 -15.41 3.33 73.56
CA GLN A 105 -14.69 2.68 72.46
C GLN A 105 -13.99 1.38 72.92
N ARG A 106 -14.66 0.25 72.67
CA ARG A 106 -14.20 -1.10 73.09
C ARG A 106 -12.79 -1.48 72.60
N TRP A 107 -12.34 -0.97 71.46
CA TRP A 107 -10.98 -1.26 70.95
C TRP A 107 -9.88 -0.76 71.88
N VAL A 108 -10.16 0.24 72.73
CA VAL A 108 -9.19 0.75 73.72
C VAL A 108 -8.92 -0.32 74.78
N GLN A 109 -9.95 -1.08 75.18
CA GLN A 109 -9.78 -2.25 76.02
C GLN A 109 -8.97 -3.34 75.31
N ASP A 110 -9.28 -3.62 74.04
CA ASP A 110 -8.53 -4.61 73.26
C ASP A 110 -7.04 -4.23 73.10
N PHE A 111 -6.75 -2.94 72.89
CA PHE A 111 -5.40 -2.39 72.85
C PHE A 111 -4.72 -2.52 74.21
N ALA A 112 -5.39 -2.13 75.30
CA ALA A 112 -4.84 -2.20 76.65
C ALA A 112 -4.52 -3.65 77.04
N GLU A 113 -5.40 -4.60 76.72
CA GLU A 113 -5.17 -6.02 76.96
C GLU A 113 -4.01 -6.57 76.13
N ALA A 114 -3.83 -6.10 74.89
CA ALA A 114 -2.76 -6.53 74.00
C ALA A 114 -1.40 -5.92 74.34
N ALA A 115 -1.34 -4.62 74.66
CA ALA A 115 -0.11 -3.85 74.87
C ALA A 115 0.35 -3.86 76.34
N LEU A 116 -0.58 -3.77 77.29
CA LEU A 116 -0.31 -3.69 78.74
C LEU A 116 -0.61 -5.02 79.46
N GLY A 117 -1.30 -5.94 78.79
CA GLY A 117 -1.69 -7.24 79.33
C GLY A 117 -3.03 -7.23 80.05
N ARG A 118 -3.57 -8.42 80.36
CA ARG A 118 -4.92 -8.62 80.94
C ARG A 118 -5.16 -8.03 82.34
N ARG A 119 -4.14 -7.44 82.96
CA ARG A 119 -4.20 -6.86 84.32
C ARG A 119 -4.06 -5.33 84.32
N TRP A 120 -4.21 -4.71 83.16
CA TRP A 120 -4.17 -3.27 83.01
C TRP A 120 -5.22 -2.59 83.89
N ARG A 121 -4.91 -1.38 84.35
CA ARG A 121 -5.79 -0.54 85.17
C ARG A 121 -6.09 0.75 84.43
N THR A 122 -7.21 1.38 84.76
CA THR A 122 -7.58 2.68 84.16
C THR A 122 -6.50 3.74 84.34
N ALA A 123 -5.77 3.73 85.46
CA ALA A 123 -4.65 4.63 85.72
C ALA A 123 -3.45 4.43 84.76
N ASP A 124 -3.29 3.23 84.19
CA ASP A 124 -2.23 2.96 83.20
C ASP A 124 -2.56 3.61 81.84
N LEU A 125 -3.83 3.94 81.59
CA LEU A 125 -4.30 4.65 80.38
C LEU A 125 -4.18 6.18 80.49
N ASP A 126 -3.86 6.71 81.67
CA ASP A 126 -3.64 8.14 81.88
C ASP A 126 -2.16 8.52 81.64
N ASP A 127 -1.24 7.54 81.62
CA ASP A 127 0.17 7.74 81.32
C ASP A 127 0.42 7.73 79.79
N ILE A 128 0.37 8.92 79.20
CA ILE A 128 0.50 9.14 77.75
C ILE A 128 1.84 8.63 77.21
N ASP A 129 2.94 8.83 77.96
CA ASP A 129 4.27 8.41 77.51
C ASP A 129 4.40 6.90 77.52
N HIS A 130 3.87 6.25 78.57
CA HIS A 130 3.83 4.79 78.65
C HIS A 130 2.96 4.17 77.55
N ILE A 131 1.79 4.75 77.27
CA ILE A 131 0.90 4.28 76.19
C ILE A 131 1.54 4.43 74.82
N ARG A 132 2.21 5.55 74.55
CA ARG A 132 2.90 5.76 73.28
C ARG A 132 3.99 4.72 73.09
N HIS A 133 4.79 4.47 74.13
CA HIS A 133 5.82 3.43 74.08
C HIS A 133 5.21 2.03 73.89
N ALA A 134 4.13 1.71 74.61
CA ALA A 134 3.42 0.45 74.48
C ALA A 134 2.81 0.26 73.07
N ALA A 135 2.34 1.34 72.44
CA ALA A 135 1.83 1.30 71.07
C ALA A 135 2.95 1.10 70.03
N ASP A 136 4.13 1.70 70.24
CA ASP A 136 5.29 1.46 69.37
C ASP A 136 5.81 0.01 69.52
N LEU A 137 5.87 -0.52 70.75
CA LEU A 137 6.23 -1.93 71.00
C LEU A 137 5.21 -2.89 70.35
N LEU A 138 3.91 -2.63 70.51
CA LEU A 138 2.86 -3.45 69.88
C LEU A 138 2.95 -3.39 68.33
N TRP A 139 3.37 -2.26 67.77
CA TRP A 139 3.63 -2.14 66.33
C TRP A 139 4.83 -3.00 65.91
N GLU A 140 5.92 -2.99 66.67
CA GLU A 140 7.08 -3.85 66.43
C GLU A 140 6.72 -5.34 66.52
N ASP A 141 5.98 -5.73 67.57
CA ASP A 141 5.50 -7.10 67.80
C ASP A 141 4.54 -7.60 66.72
N SER A 142 3.82 -6.69 66.05
CA SER A 142 2.93 -7.03 64.94
C SER A 142 3.66 -7.53 63.68
N LEU A 143 4.98 -7.25 63.58
CA LEU A 143 5.85 -7.54 62.44
C LEU A 143 5.37 -6.95 61.10
N PHE A 144 4.40 -6.03 61.12
CA PHE A 144 3.73 -5.52 59.92
C PHE A 144 4.54 -4.45 59.16
N GLU A 145 5.58 -3.88 59.79
CA GLU A 145 6.47 -2.88 59.18
C GLU A 145 7.21 -3.44 57.94
N GLN A 146 7.72 -4.67 58.04
CA GLN A 146 8.50 -5.30 56.96
C GLN A 146 7.69 -5.53 55.67
N PRO A 147 6.48 -6.13 55.71
CA PRO A 147 5.68 -6.30 54.51
C PRO A 147 5.24 -4.97 53.93
N ILE A 148 4.86 -3.96 54.71
CA ILE A 148 4.49 -2.63 54.16
C ILE A 148 5.63 -2.07 53.32
N ARG A 149 6.85 -2.01 53.87
CA ARG A 149 7.99 -1.47 53.11
C ARG A 149 8.28 -2.31 51.88
N LYS A 150 8.50 -3.61 52.04
CA LYS A 150 8.97 -4.45 50.93
C LYS A 150 7.90 -4.66 49.86
N LEU A 151 6.64 -4.88 50.24
CA LEU A 151 5.54 -5.11 49.30
C LEU A 151 5.19 -3.84 48.53
N ILE A 152 5.04 -2.69 49.20
CA ILE A 152 4.60 -1.46 48.52
C ILE A 152 5.69 -0.95 47.59
N TYR A 153 6.96 -0.91 48.02
CA TYR A 153 8.05 -0.49 47.14
C TYR A 153 8.24 -1.45 45.97
N ALA A 154 8.17 -2.75 46.19
CA ALA A 154 8.29 -3.71 45.10
C ALA A 154 7.07 -3.68 44.15
N ALA A 155 5.85 -3.53 44.67
CA ALA A 155 4.65 -3.39 43.85
C ALA A 155 4.71 -2.11 43.01
N TYR A 156 5.14 -0.98 43.58
CA TYR A 156 5.29 0.28 42.87
C TYR A 156 6.39 0.22 41.80
N ALA A 157 7.57 -0.29 42.16
CA ALA A 157 8.70 -0.45 41.23
C ALA A 157 8.33 -1.37 40.06
N ASN A 158 7.63 -2.48 40.33
CA ASN A 158 7.25 -3.43 39.29
C ASN A 158 6.04 -2.97 38.47
N ALA A 159 5.09 -2.23 39.04
CA ALA A 159 3.91 -1.73 38.33
C ALA A 159 4.29 -0.86 37.11
N SER A 160 5.22 0.08 37.33
CA SER A 160 5.71 0.97 36.27
C SER A 160 6.46 0.18 35.18
N LEU A 161 7.31 -0.77 35.58
CA LEU A 161 8.03 -1.63 34.64
C LEU A 161 7.10 -2.50 33.80
N PHE A 162 6.04 -3.08 34.37
CA PHE A 162 5.05 -3.86 33.62
C PHE A 162 4.29 -3.01 32.60
N ALA A 163 3.89 -1.79 32.98
CA ALA A 163 3.24 -0.86 32.08
C ALA A 163 4.16 -0.45 30.92
N LEU A 164 5.41 -0.10 31.22
CA LEU A 164 6.43 0.24 30.22
C LEU A 164 6.74 -0.94 29.29
N ARG A 165 6.88 -2.15 29.83
CA ARG A 165 7.14 -3.35 29.04
C ARG A 165 5.97 -3.66 28.09
N SER A 166 4.73 -3.49 28.54
CA SER A 166 3.55 -3.67 27.69
C SER A 166 3.48 -2.62 26.58
N ALA A 167 3.74 -1.34 26.91
CA ALA A 167 3.81 -0.28 25.92
C ALA A 167 4.93 -0.53 24.89
N SER A 168 6.11 -0.92 25.35
CA SER A 168 7.27 -1.25 24.50
C SER A 168 6.97 -2.41 23.56
N HIS A 169 6.30 -3.46 24.06
CA HIS A 169 5.90 -4.59 23.23
C HIS A 169 4.87 -4.19 22.16
N LYS A 170 3.94 -3.29 22.47
CA LYS A 170 3.01 -2.74 21.47
C LYS A 170 3.75 -1.92 20.41
N LEU A 171 4.68 -1.07 20.84
CA LEU A 171 5.50 -0.27 19.92
C LEU A 171 6.35 -1.16 19.01
N LEU A 172 6.95 -2.22 19.55
CA LEU A 172 7.71 -3.19 18.76
C LEU A 172 6.83 -3.89 17.72
N ASN A 173 5.62 -4.33 18.11
CA ASN A 173 4.67 -4.93 17.19
C ASN A 173 4.26 -3.94 16.09
N TYR A 174 3.99 -2.67 16.43
CA TYR A 174 3.68 -1.65 15.42
C TYR A 174 4.85 -1.39 14.47
N ALA A 175 6.08 -1.32 14.98
CA ALA A 175 7.27 -1.13 14.16
C ALA A 175 7.51 -2.32 13.21
N GLN A 176 7.28 -3.56 13.67
CA GLN A 176 7.37 -4.75 12.84
C GLN A 176 6.32 -4.75 11.74
N ASN A 177 5.05 -4.50 12.08
CA ASN A 177 3.96 -4.43 11.11
C ASN A 177 4.18 -3.31 10.08
N ALA A 178 4.68 -2.15 10.52
CA ALA A 178 5.01 -1.05 9.62
C ALA A 178 6.12 -1.43 8.64
N ARG A 179 7.16 -2.13 9.11
CA ARG A 179 8.23 -2.63 8.24
C ARG A 179 7.70 -3.62 7.21
N GLU A 180 6.94 -4.62 7.64
CA GLU A 180 6.35 -5.61 6.73
C GLU A 180 5.45 -4.96 5.66
N TYR A 181 4.64 -3.98 6.06
CA TYR A 181 3.82 -3.21 5.12
C TYR A 181 4.66 -2.42 4.10
N LEU A 182 5.73 -1.76 4.56
CA LEU A 182 6.63 -1.00 3.68
C LEU A 182 7.40 -1.91 2.73
N ASP A 183 7.87 -3.07 3.20
CA ASP A 183 8.57 -4.07 2.38
C ASP A 183 7.65 -4.60 1.28
N PHE A 184 6.40 -4.96 1.63
CA PHE A 184 5.39 -5.38 0.66
C PHE A 184 5.12 -4.30 -0.39
N ARG A 185 4.96 -3.05 0.04
CA ARG A 185 4.69 -1.92 -0.86
C ARG A 185 5.88 -1.63 -1.77
N HIS A 186 7.11 -1.75 -1.26
CA HIS A 186 8.32 -1.60 -2.05
C HIS A 186 8.38 -2.66 -3.16
N GLN A 187 8.18 -3.94 -2.83
CA GLN A 187 8.14 -5.02 -3.81
C GLN A 187 7.06 -4.81 -4.87
N GLY A 188 5.85 -4.43 -4.48
CA GLY A 188 4.75 -4.14 -5.41
C GLY A 188 5.06 -2.97 -6.35
N LEU A 189 5.71 -1.91 -5.85
CA LEU A 189 6.15 -0.79 -6.66
C LEU A 189 7.28 -1.17 -7.62
N THR A 190 8.22 -2.01 -7.21
CA THR A 190 9.29 -2.51 -8.08
C THR A 190 8.73 -3.30 -9.25
N VAL A 191 7.80 -4.23 -9.01
CA VAL A 191 7.17 -5.00 -10.10
C VAL A 191 6.42 -4.09 -11.07
N ALA A 192 5.64 -3.13 -10.54
CA ALA A 192 4.93 -2.18 -11.39
C ALA A 192 5.90 -1.28 -12.19
N PHE A 193 7.05 -0.93 -11.62
CA PHE A 193 8.10 -0.18 -12.30
C PHE A 193 8.71 -0.99 -13.45
N ASP A 194 9.10 -2.24 -13.19
CA ASP A 194 9.67 -3.13 -14.20
C ASP A 194 8.70 -3.36 -15.37
N GLU A 195 7.40 -3.53 -15.09
CA GLU A 195 6.37 -3.67 -16.11
C GLU A 195 6.19 -2.38 -16.94
N LEU A 196 6.29 -1.22 -16.30
CA LEU A 196 6.17 0.08 -16.97
C LEU A 196 7.38 0.34 -17.87
N GLU A 197 8.60 -0.01 -17.42
CA GLU A 197 9.82 0.06 -18.21
C GLU A 197 9.73 -0.84 -19.46
N LEU A 198 9.25 -2.08 -19.29
CA LEU A 198 9.04 -3.01 -20.40
C LEU A 198 7.99 -2.50 -21.40
N ASN A 199 6.91 -1.88 -20.92
CA ASN A 199 5.90 -1.29 -21.80
C ASN A 199 6.44 -0.07 -22.56
N ILE A 200 7.26 0.78 -21.92
CA ILE A 200 7.93 1.90 -22.60
C ILE A 200 8.84 1.37 -23.71
N ALA A 201 9.68 0.38 -23.42
CA ALA A 201 10.59 -0.19 -24.42
C ALA A 201 9.85 -0.76 -25.64
N ARG A 202 8.72 -1.45 -25.42
CA ARG A 202 7.86 -1.94 -26.52
C ARG A 202 7.27 -0.80 -27.36
N LEU A 203 6.79 0.26 -26.71
CA LEU A 203 6.25 1.42 -27.43
C LEU A 203 7.33 2.14 -28.24
N GLU A 204 8.56 2.22 -27.72
CA GLU A 204 9.70 2.75 -28.46
C GLU A 204 10.03 1.89 -29.68
N GLU A 205 10.04 0.56 -29.55
CA GLU A 205 10.22 -0.37 -30.66
C GLU A 205 9.11 -0.21 -31.72
N ASP A 206 7.84 -0.20 -31.30
CA ASP A 206 6.70 0.02 -32.20
C ASP A 206 6.80 1.37 -32.93
N MET A 207 7.21 2.43 -32.24
CA MET A 207 7.45 3.74 -32.85
C MET A 207 8.55 3.70 -33.92
N THR A 208 9.63 2.94 -33.68
CA THR A 208 10.69 2.78 -34.70
C THR A 208 10.18 1.99 -35.90
N MET A 209 9.41 0.93 -35.69
CA MET A 209 8.82 0.13 -36.76
C MET A 209 7.84 0.95 -37.59
N LEU A 210 6.99 1.75 -36.94
CA LEU A 210 6.05 2.65 -37.61
C LEU A 210 6.77 3.69 -38.46
N ARG A 211 7.85 4.31 -37.95
CA ARG A 211 8.68 5.25 -38.74
C ARG A 211 9.30 4.57 -39.96
N GLN A 212 9.82 3.36 -39.80
CA GLN A 212 10.37 2.61 -40.93
C GLN A 212 9.29 2.29 -41.97
N ARG A 213 8.13 1.80 -41.54
CA ARG A 213 6.98 1.54 -42.43
C ARG A 213 6.51 2.81 -43.13
N GLN A 214 6.46 3.94 -42.42
CA GLN A 214 6.09 5.22 -43.00
C GLN A 214 7.07 5.65 -44.10
N SER A 215 8.37 5.46 -43.89
CA SER A 215 9.39 5.72 -44.93
C SER A 215 9.16 4.85 -46.14
N VAL A 216 8.99 3.53 -45.95
CA VAL A 216 8.78 2.58 -47.05
C VAL A 216 7.50 2.90 -47.83
N VAL A 217 6.40 3.22 -47.13
CA VAL A 217 5.15 3.62 -47.79
C VAL A 217 5.32 4.94 -48.55
N SER A 218 6.04 5.91 -47.99
CA SER A 218 6.32 7.17 -48.69
C SER A 218 7.14 6.95 -49.96
N ASP A 219 8.15 6.09 -49.91
CA ASP A 219 8.99 5.75 -51.06
C ASP A 219 8.17 5.02 -52.13
N GLU A 220 7.31 4.07 -51.74
CA GLU A 220 6.43 3.33 -52.65
C GLU A 220 5.40 4.26 -53.32
N VAL A 221 4.75 5.13 -52.55
CA VAL A 221 3.80 6.14 -53.08
C VAL A 221 4.50 7.05 -54.08
N GLN A 222 5.72 7.50 -53.76
CA GLN A 222 6.49 8.33 -54.68
C GLN A 222 6.84 7.56 -55.96
N HIS A 223 7.25 6.31 -55.85
CA HIS A 223 7.58 5.45 -56.99
C HIS A 223 6.37 5.24 -57.92
N GLU A 224 5.21 4.87 -57.38
CA GLU A 224 3.97 4.65 -58.15
C GLU A 224 3.50 5.94 -58.86
N VAL A 225 3.60 7.09 -58.19
CA VAL A 225 3.29 8.39 -58.80
C VAL A 225 4.25 8.71 -59.95
N GLU A 226 5.56 8.50 -59.76
CA GLU A 226 6.57 8.71 -60.80
C GLU A 226 6.36 7.78 -62.00
N GLU A 227 6.05 6.49 -61.77
CA GLU A 227 5.73 5.55 -62.85
C GLU A 227 4.48 5.95 -63.62
N ALA A 228 3.41 6.36 -62.93
CA ALA A 228 2.17 6.80 -63.56
C ALA A 228 2.37 8.07 -64.40
N LEU A 229 3.16 9.02 -63.92
CA LEU A 229 3.52 10.23 -64.67
C LEU A 229 4.35 9.89 -65.91
N ASN A 230 5.39 9.06 -65.77
CA ASN A 230 6.22 8.64 -66.91
C ASN A 230 5.42 7.87 -67.97
N ALA A 231 4.50 7.00 -67.55
CA ALA A 231 3.61 6.28 -68.46
C ALA A 231 2.65 7.23 -69.20
N THR A 232 2.13 8.24 -68.49
CA THR A 232 1.27 9.29 -69.07
C THR A 232 2.02 10.11 -70.11
N ASP A 233 3.25 10.54 -69.79
CA ASP A 233 4.10 11.30 -70.73
C ASP A 233 4.43 10.47 -71.98
N ALA A 234 4.77 9.19 -71.81
CA ALA A 234 5.04 8.30 -72.94
C ALA A 234 3.80 8.12 -73.84
N PHE A 235 2.61 8.03 -73.25
CA PHE A 235 1.36 7.95 -74.01
C PHE A 235 1.06 9.26 -74.76
N LEU A 236 1.20 10.41 -74.11
CA LEU A 236 0.98 11.72 -74.73
C LEU A 236 1.94 11.97 -75.90
N LEU A 237 3.20 11.56 -75.78
CA LEU A 237 4.17 11.61 -76.87
C LEU A 237 3.73 10.74 -78.06
N ARG A 238 3.30 9.49 -77.81
CA ARG A 238 2.77 8.63 -78.87
C ARG A 238 1.52 9.22 -79.54
N GLN A 239 0.57 9.74 -78.75
CA GLN A 239 -0.62 10.38 -79.31
C GLN A 239 -0.29 11.64 -80.12
N LYS A 240 0.72 12.41 -79.69
CA LYS A 240 1.23 13.54 -80.46
C LYS A 240 1.80 13.09 -81.80
N ASP A 241 2.58 12.02 -81.83
CA ASP A 241 3.17 11.50 -83.06
C ASP A 241 2.09 10.91 -83.99
N GLU A 242 1.14 10.14 -83.45
CA GLU A 242 -0.03 9.62 -84.18
C GLU A 242 -0.87 10.76 -84.78
N LEU A 243 -1.10 11.83 -84.02
CA LEU A 243 -1.80 13.03 -84.50
C LEU A 243 -1.05 13.71 -85.64
N HIS A 244 0.26 13.90 -85.52
CA HIS A 244 1.07 14.50 -86.58
C HIS A 244 1.05 13.65 -87.84
N GLN A 245 1.14 12.32 -87.73
CA GLN A 245 1.04 11.41 -88.86
C GLN A 245 -0.34 11.46 -89.50
N ALA A 246 -1.42 11.35 -88.71
CA ALA A 246 -2.78 11.34 -89.23
C ALA A 246 -3.17 12.67 -89.89
N LEU A 247 -2.71 13.81 -89.35
CA LEU A 247 -2.84 15.10 -90.02
C LEU A 247 -1.98 15.16 -91.29
N GLY A 248 -0.72 14.71 -91.22
CA GLY A 248 0.18 14.63 -92.37
C GLY A 248 -0.41 13.82 -93.54
N ASP A 249 -1.11 12.72 -93.23
CA ASP A 249 -1.78 11.87 -94.21
C ASP A 249 -2.95 12.59 -94.90
N ILE A 250 -3.78 13.36 -94.16
CA ILE A 250 -4.83 14.20 -94.77
C ILE A 250 -4.23 15.22 -95.73
N PHE A 251 -3.13 15.87 -95.32
CA PHE A 251 -2.46 16.88 -96.13
C PHE A 251 -1.52 16.28 -97.18
N SER A 252 -1.48 14.96 -97.31
CA SER A 252 -0.76 14.29 -98.38
C SER A 252 -1.46 14.53 -99.72
N ARG A 253 -0.66 14.70 -100.78
CA ARG A 253 -1.16 14.92 -102.15
C ARG A 253 -2.26 13.93 -102.59
N PRO A 254 -2.13 12.59 -102.41
CA PRO A 254 -3.17 11.66 -102.84
C PRO A 254 -4.49 11.86 -102.09
N SER A 255 -4.46 12.18 -100.80
CA SER A 255 -5.67 12.41 -100.00
C SER A 255 -6.35 13.73 -100.36
N ILE A 256 -5.59 14.81 -100.57
CA ILE A 256 -6.17 16.11 -101.00
C ILE A 256 -6.86 15.97 -102.37
N LEU A 257 -6.27 15.21 -103.30
CA LEU A 257 -6.85 14.96 -104.63
C LEU A 257 -8.12 14.10 -104.57
N ASP A 258 -8.15 13.09 -103.71
CA ASP A 258 -9.34 12.25 -103.45
C ASP A 258 -10.48 13.07 -102.83
N LEU A 259 -10.17 13.92 -101.84
CA LEU A 259 -11.11 14.86 -101.22
C LEU A 259 -11.68 15.88 -102.22
N ALA A 260 -10.88 16.27 -103.21
CA ALA A 260 -11.24 17.15 -104.32
C ALA A 260 -12.04 16.46 -105.44
N GLY A 261 -12.17 15.14 -105.42
CA GLY A 261 -12.89 14.38 -106.45
C GLY A 261 -12.21 14.40 -107.82
N CYS A 262 -10.90 14.63 -107.85
CA CYS A 262 -10.11 14.61 -109.08
C CYS A 262 -9.69 13.17 -109.42
N GLU A 263 -10.23 12.61 -110.50
CA GLU A 263 -9.78 11.32 -111.04
C GLU A 263 -8.29 11.38 -111.44
N PRO A 264 -7.50 10.28 -111.34
CA PRO A 264 -6.06 10.28 -111.64
C PRO A 264 -5.69 10.65 -113.09
N SER A 265 -6.67 10.78 -113.97
CA SER A 265 -6.53 10.91 -115.42
C SER A 265 -6.62 12.36 -115.94
N SER A 266 -6.75 13.38 -115.09
CA SER A 266 -6.70 14.81 -115.48
C SER A 266 -5.36 15.50 -115.18
N LEU A 267 -4.31 14.75 -114.81
CA LEU A 267 -2.98 15.31 -114.61
C LEU A 267 -2.26 15.48 -115.96
N ARG A 268 -2.24 16.71 -116.47
CA ARG A 268 -1.25 17.10 -117.49
C ARG A 268 0.14 17.01 -116.87
N GLU A 269 0.97 16.12 -117.41
CA GLU A 269 2.41 16.09 -117.20
C GLU A 269 3.05 17.32 -117.86
N ASP A 270 3.05 18.46 -117.19
CA ASP A 270 4.06 19.52 -117.36
C ASP A 270 3.75 20.66 -116.37
N ASP A 271 4.39 20.62 -115.20
CA ASP A 271 4.98 21.79 -114.55
C ASP A 271 5.57 21.36 -113.20
N ALA A 272 6.90 21.48 -113.08
CA ALA A 272 7.63 21.20 -111.84
C ALA A 272 7.29 22.20 -110.70
N ASP A 273 6.49 23.24 -110.98
CA ASP A 273 5.94 24.20 -109.99
C ASP A 273 4.48 23.90 -109.60
N ALA A 274 3.80 22.92 -110.24
CA ALA A 274 2.46 22.45 -109.83
C ALA A 274 2.49 21.56 -108.57
N ILE A 275 3.65 21.48 -107.91
CA ILE A 275 3.91 20.58 -106.77
C ILE A 275 3.36 21.16 -105.45
N GLN A 276 3.03 22.46 -105.40
CA GLN A 276 2.55 23.12 -104.16
C GLN A 276 1.15 23.73 -104.26
N GLN A 277 0.51 23.76 -105.43
CA GLN A 277 -0.74 24.52 -105.62
C GLN A 277 -1.85 23.66 -106.22
N LEU A 278 -2.92 23.46 -105.46
CA LEU A 278 -4.17 22.86 -105.93
C LEU A 278 -4.98 23.96 -106.64
N VAL A 279 -5.17 23.84 -107.95
CA VAL A 279 -6.01 24.75 -108.74
C VAL A 279 -7.37 24.10 -108.95
N LEU A 280 -8.43 24.74 -108.46
CA LEU A 280 -9.81 24.28 -108.59
C LEU A 280 -10.57 25.26 -109.50
N ASP A 281 -11.44 24.73 -110.35
CA ASP A 281 -12.09 25.50 -111.43
C ASP A 281 -13.20 26.46 -110.95
N ASP A 282 -13.65 26.33 -109.70
CA ASP A 282 -14.79 27.07 -109.13
C ASP A 282 -14.61 27.32 -107.62
N GLU A 283 -14.95 28.54 -107.17
CA GLU A 283 -14.88 28.96 -105.77
C GLU A 283 -15.77 28.08 -104.87
N GLY A 284 -16.92 27.63 -105.39
CA GLY A 284 -17.82 26.71 -104.70
C GLY A 284 -17.18 25.34 -104.42
N HIS A 285 -16.42 24.81 -105.39
CA HIS A 285 -15.68 23.55 -105.23
C HIS A 285 -14.53 23.69 -104.24
N ALA A 286 -13.80 24.80 -104.27
CA ALA A 286 -12.77 25.09 -103.26
C ALA A 286 -13.33 25.16 -101.84
N GLN A 287 -14.49 25.78 -101.65
CA GLN A 287 -15.15 25.87 -100.36
C GLN A 287 -15.59 24.49 -99.84
N ILE A 288 -16.09 23.62 -100.74
CA ILE A 288 -16.46 22.24 -100.39
C ILE A 288 -15.21 21.43 -99.96
N VAL A 289 -14.11 21.48 -100.71
CA VAL A 289 -12.88 20.75 -100.35
C VAL A 289 -12.30 21.23 -99.01
N LEU A 290 -12.25 22.55 -98.79
CA LEU A 290 -11.82 23.11 -97.51
C LEU A 290 -12.73 22.69 -96.35
N SER A 291 -14.05 22.64 -96.56
CA SER A 291 -14.99 22.16 -95.54
C SER A 291 -14.79 20.68 -95.21
N LYS A 292 -14.46 19.84 -96.22
CA LYS A 292 -14.17 18.41 -96.00
C LYS A 292 -12.85 18.22 -95.26
N ILE A 293 -11.78 18.91 -95.66
CA ILE A 293 -10.48 18.89 -94.95
C ILE A 293 -10.65 19.34 -93.50
N ARG A 294 -11.37 20.44 -93.28
CA ARG A 294 -11.71 20.93 -91.94
C ARG A 294 -12.46 19.88 -91.13
N SER A 295 -13.50 19.27 -91.70
CA SER A 295 -14.30 18.24 -91.04
C SER A 295 -13.46 17.01 -90.68
N SER A 296 -12.56 16.56 -91.57
CA SER A 296 -11.65 15.45 -91.30
C SER A 296 -10.63 15.80 -90.20
N CYS A 297 -10.09 17.02 -90.20
CA CYS A 297 -9.22 17.49 -89.11
C CYS A 297 -9.97 17.57 -87.78
N GLU A 298 -11.19 18.10 -87.77
CA GLU A 298 -12.05 18.15 -86.58
C GLU A 298 -12.34 16.73 -86.05
N GLN A 299 -12.59 15.76 -86.92
CA GLN A 299 -12.80 14.35 -86.54
C GLN A 299 -11.53 13.71 -85.94
N ILE A 300 -10.35 13.93 -86.53
CA ILE A 300 -9.08 13.43 -85.98
C ILE A 300 -8.82 14.03 -84.59
N MET A 301 -8.99 15.34 -84.45
CA MET A 301 -8.79 16.03 -83.17
C MET A 301 -9.77 15.56 -82.09
N LEU A 302 -11.05 15.40 -82.44
CA LEU A 302 -12.07 14.85 -81.53
C LEU A 302 -11.75 13.41 -81.10
N ASN A 303 -11.31 12.58 -82.03
CA ASN A 303 -10.92 11.20 -81.73
C ASN A 303 -9.69 11.14 -80.80
N ALA A 304 -8.67 11.97 -81.06
CA ALA A 304 -7.50 12.04 -80.19
C ALA A 304 -7.85 12.59 -78.81
N GLN A 305 -8.69 13.64 -78.73
CA GLN A 305 -9.16 14.18 -77.45
C GLN A 305 -9.92 13.12 -76.64
N SER A 306 -10.81 12.35 -77.30
CA SER A 306 -11.55 11.25 -76.66
C SER A 306 -10.62 10.14 -76.17
N ARG A 307 -9.62 9.77 -76.97
CA ARG A 307 -8.60 8.76 -76.58
C ARG A 307 -7.77 9.23 -75.39
N ILE A 308 -7.29 10.47 -75.41
CA ILE A 308 -6.52 11.06 -74.32
C ILE A 308 -7.35 11.13 -73.04
N GLY A 309 -8.59 11.61 -73.13
CA GLY A 309 -9.50 11.68 -71.97
C GLY A 309 -9.78 10.30 -71.36
N ARG A 310 -9.96 9.28 -72.20
CA ARG A 310 -10.21 7.91 -71.73
C ARG A 310 -8.98 7.27 -71.08
N GLU A 311 -7.80 7.42 -71.68
CA GLU A 311 -6.57 6.85 -71.13
C GLU A 311 -6.18 7.55 -69.83
N LEU A 312 -6.27 8.89 -69.77
CA LEU A 312 -6.00 9.63 -68.54
C LEU A 312 -6.93 9.19 -67.40
N ALA A 313 -8.23 9.07 -67.65
CA ALA A 313 -9.17 8.58 -66.64
C ALA A 313 -8.79 7.18 -66.13
N LEU A 314 -8.45 6.27 -67.04
CA LEU A 314 -8.06 4.90 -66.69
C LEU A 314 -6.76 4.86 -65.87
N ARG A 315 -5.78 5.72 -66.18
CA ARG A 315 -4.52 5.82 -65.43
C ARG A 315 -4.72 6.43 -64.05
N PHE A 316 -5.55 7.47 -63.93
CA PHE A 316 -5.90 8.04 -62.64
C PHE A 316 -6.66 7.02 -61.76
N ASP A 317 -7.60 6.26 -62.33
CA ASP A 317 -8.31 5.19 -61.60
C ASP A 317 -7.34 4.07 -61.14
N GLN A 318 -6.36 3.71 -61.99
CA GLN A 318 -5.33 2.73 -61.63
C GLN A 318 -4.42 3.24 -60.50
N LEU A 319 -4.00 4.50 -60.56
CA LEU A 319 -3.20 5.14 -59.52
C LEU A 319 -3.98 5.25 -58.20
N GLU A 320 -5.26 5.63 -58.26
CA GLU A 320 -6.12 5.68 -57.07
C GLU A 320 -6.28 4.29 -56.46
N SER A 321 -6.49 3.26 -57.28
CA SER A 321 -6.63 1.87 -56.80
C SER A 321 -5.34 1.30 -56.21
N THR A 322 -4.17 1.70 -56.70
CA THR A 322 -2.87 1.23 -56.19
C THR A 322 -2.51 1.96 -54.89
N LEU A 323 -2.75 3.26 -54.81
CA LEU A 323 -2.52 4.07 -53.61
C LEU A 323 -3.53 3.79 -52.48
N ALA A 324 -4.74 3.33 -52.79
CA ALA A 324 -5.76 2.97 -51.79
C ALA A 324 -5.55 1.58 -51.15
N ARG A 325 -4.58 0.80 -51.62
CA ARG A 325 -4.31 -0.57 -51.18
C ARG A 325 -3.26 -0.61 -50.06
#